data_AF-A0A183VHL2-F1
#
_entry.id   AF-A0A183VHL2-F1
#
_cell.length_a   1.000
_cell.length_b   1.000
_cell.length_c   1.000
_cell.angle_alpha   90.00
_cell.angle_beta   90.00
_cell.angle_gamma   90.00
#
_symmetry.space_group_name_H-M   'P 1'
#
loop_
_entity.id
_entity.type
_entity.pdbx_description
1 polymer ?
#
loop_
_entity_poly.entity_id
_entity_poly.type
_entity_poly.pdbx_seq_one_letter_code
_entity_poly.pdbx_strand_id
1 'polypeptide(L)'
;MGDSNWKRWIVIVCAFVVSIQAEHVQRPSLVVVTVATDETDGLIRLRRSAEAYGIKLNVFGLGEQWAGGDTRIEQVWYFMRSLRLERPDRFRR
;
A
#
# COMPACT_ATOMS: atom_id res chain seq x y z
N MET A 1 28.39 53.29 17.91
CA MET A 1 28.92 51.96 18.28
C MET A 1 27.78 50.98 18.07
N GLY A 2 27.74 50.33 16.91
CA GLY A 2 26.59 49.52 16.51
C GLY A 2 26.57 48.20 17.27
N ASP A 3 25.49 47.94 18.00
CA ASP A 3 25.25 46.66 18.64
C ASP A 3 24.99 45.59 17.57
N SER A 4 26.06 45.06 16.97
CA SER A 4 26.05 44.04 15.91
C SER A 4 25.39 42.73 16.34
N ASN A 5 25.14 42.56 17.64
CA ASN A 5 24.63 41.33 18.24
C ASN A 5 23.16 41.03 17.90
N TRP A 6 22.27 42.03 17.78
CA TRP A 6 20.84 41.78 17.52
C TRP A 6 20.59 41.18 16.12
N LYS A 7 21.40 41.57 15.13
CA LYS A 7 21.36 41.00 13.77
C LYS A 7 21.79 39.53 13.78
N ARG A 8 22.76 39.17 14.63
CA ARG A 8 23.19 37.77 14.83
C ARG A 8 22.08 36.94 15.47
N TRP A 9 21.40 37.47 16.48
CA TRP A 9 20.24 36.82 17.09
C TRP A 9 19.10 36.60 16.09
N ILE A 10 18.82 37.57 15.23
CA ILE A 10 17.82 37.41 14.16
C ILE A 10 18.23 36.30 13.19
N VAL A 11 19.48 36.26 12.75
CA VAL A 11 19.95 35.21 11.83
C VAL A 11 19.88 33.83 12.50
N ILE A 12 20.21 33.72 13.79
CA ILE A 12 20.10 32.46 14.56
C ILE A 12 18.65 32.02 14.69
N VAL A 13 17.73 32.94 15.02
CA VAL A 13 16.29 32.65 15.12
C VAL A 13 15.72 32.25 13.76
N CYS A 14 16.08 32.96 12.70
CA CYS A 14 15.67 32.60 11.34
C CYS A 14 16.21 31.22 10.92
N ALA A 15 17.46 30.90 11.23
CA ALA A 15 18.04 29.58 10.94
C ALA A 15 17.32 28.47 11.74
N PHE A 16 17.02 28.72 13.02
CA PHE A 16 16.29 27.79 13.86
C PHE A 16 14.86 27.54 13.34
N VAL A 17 14.16 28.60 12.93
CA VAL A 17 12.83 28.49 12.31
C VAL A 17 12.89 27.71 10.99
N VAL A 18 13.90 27.95 10.15
CA VAL A 18 14.09 27.21 8.88
C VAL A 18 14.38 25.73 9.13
N SER A 19 15.19 25.38 10.14
CA SER A 19 15.46 23.98 10.50
C SER A 19 14.20 23.24 10.97
N ILE A 20 13.27 23.92 11.66
CA ILE A 20 12.01 23.32 12.11
C ILE A 20 11.07 23.00 10.93
N GLN A 21 11.14 23.77 9.83
CA GLN A 21 10.26 23.57 8.66
C GLN A 21 10.70 22.44 7.73
N ALA A 22 11.87 21.83 7.96
CA ALA A 22 12.50 20.91 7.01
C ALA A 22 11.83 19.52 6.91
N GLU A 23 10.84 19.20 7.74
CA GLU A 23 10.34 17.81 7.83
C GLU A 23 8.83 17.63 7.56
N HIS A 24 8.14 18.59 6.93
CA HIS A 24 6.76 18.34 6.50
C HIS A 24 6.69 17.70 5.11
N VAL A 25 7.30 16.53 4.96
CA VAL A 25 7.03 15.65 3.80
C VAL A 25 5.62 15.10 4.00
N GLN A 26 4.63 15.75 3.37
CA GLN A 26 3.26 15.26 3.34
C GLN A 26 3.24 13.87 2.71
N ARG A 27 3.04 12.83 3.54
CA ARG A 27 2.83 11.48 3.02
C ARG A 27 1.49 11.45 2.29
N PRO A 28 1.42 10.91 1.06
CA PRO A 28 0.16 10.79 0.35
C PRO A 28 -0.78 9.87 1.13
N SER A 29 -2.04 10.29 1.29
CA SER A 29 -3.07 9.48 1.93
C SER A 29 -3.47 8.33 1.00
N LEU A 30 -3.09 7.10 1.34
CA LEU A 30 -3.48 5.90 0.60
C LEU A 30 -4.74 5.29 1.22
N VAL A 31 -5.78 5.09 0.39
CA VAL A 31 -6.99 4.35 0.75
C VAL A 31 -7.06 3.10 -0.10
N VAL A 32 -7.13 1.93 0.54
CA VAL A 32 -7.29 0.64 -0.14
C VAL A 32 -8.73 0.19 0.02
N VAL A 33 -9.34 -0.22 -1.09
CA VAL A 33 -10.72 -0.71 -1.14
C VAL A 33 -10.71 -2.17 -1.60
N THR A 34 -11.45 -3.02 -0.91
CA THR A 34 -11.64 -4.42 -1.27
C THR A 34 -13.10 -4.84 -1.08
N VAL A 35 -13.50 -5.91 -1.77
CA VAL A 35 -14.83 -6.52 -1.64
C VAL A 35 -14.64 -7.90 -1.04
N ALA A 36 -15.38 -8.21 0.02
CA ALA A 36 -15.37 -9.54 0.62
C ALA A 36 -16.76 -9.81 1.24
N THR A 37 -17.37 -10.93 0.87
CA THR A 37 -18.68 -11.34 1.39
C THR A 37 -18.58 -12.03 2.74
N ASP A 38 -17.48 -12.73 3.00
CA ASP A 38 -17.23 -13.43 4.25
C ASP A 38 -15.88 -13.04 4.85
N GLU A 39 -15.75 -13.19 6.17
CA GLU A 39 -14.51 -12.98 6.89
C GLU A 39 -13.57 -14.19 6.71
N THR A 40 -13.00 -14.28 5.52
CA THR A 40 -12.07 -15.35 5.15
C THR A 40 -10.69 -15.14 5.77
N ASP A 41 -9.91 -16.21 5.92
CA ASP A 41 -8.50 -16.14 6.35
C ASP A 41 -7.65 -15.24 5.42
N GLY A 42 -7.99 -15.20 4.12
CA GLY A 42 -7.35 -14.27 3.17
C GLY A 42 -7.60 -12.81 3.51
N LEU A 43 -8.84 -12.45 3.86
CA LEU A 43 -9.19 -11.10 4.28
C LEU A 43 -8.52 -10.72 5.61
N ILE A 44 -8.47 -11.64 6.58
CA ILE A 44 -7.80 -11.43 7.86
C ILE A 44 -6.30 -11.16 7.64
N ARG A 45 -5.64 -11.92 6.76
CA ARG A 45 -4.22 -11.68 6.41
C ARG A 45 -4.00 -10.33 5.76
N LEU A 46 -4.87 -9.95 4.82
CA LEU A 46 -4.80 -8.63 4.19
C LEU A 46 -4.96 -7.50 5.22
N ARG A 47 -5.92 -7.64 6.15
CA ARG A 47 -6.17 -6.67 7.22
C ARG A 47 -4.96 -6.53 8.14
N ARG A 48 -4.36 -7.64 8.57
CA ARG A 48 -3.14 -7.63 9.40
C ARG A 48 -1.99 -6.90 8.71
N SER A 49 -1.79 -7.12 7.41
CA SER A 49 -0.79 -6.39 6.65
C SER A 49 -1.13 -4.91 6.55
N ALA A 50 -2.39 -4.55 6.29
CA ALA A 50 -2.81 -3.15 6.22
C ALA A 50 -2.56 -2.40 7.55
N GLU A 51 -2.88 -3.03 8.68
CA GLU A 51 -2.61 -2.51 10.03
C GLU A 51 -1.11 -2.32 10.27
N ALA A 52 -0.27 -3.27 9.86
CA ALA A 52 1.19 -3.18 9.99
C ALA A 52 1.82 -1.99 9.22
N TYR A 53 1.22 -1.60 8.08
CA TYR A 53 1.69 -0.48 7.26
C TYR A 53 0.92 0.83 7.50
N GLY A 54 -0.02 0.86 8.45
CA GLY A 54 -0.85 2.04 8.73
C GLY A 54 -1.77 2.43 7.56
N ILE A 55 -2.16 1.46 6.74
CA ILE A 55 -2.99 1.66 5.54
C ILE A 55 -4.46 1.55 5.93
N LYS A 56 -5.27 2.52 5.50
CA LYS A 56 -6.73 2.46 5.67
C LYS A 56 -7.35 1.48 4.66
N LEU A 57 -7.86 0.36 5.16
CA LEU A 57 -8.58 -0.65 4.38
C LEU A 57 -10.10 -0.49 4.54
N ASN A 58 -10.82 -0.31 3.43
CA ASN A 58 -12.28 -0.33 3.39
C ASN A 58 -12.75 -1.63 2.74
N VAL A 59 -13.58 -2.39 3.45
CA VAL A 59 -14.14 -3.67 2.98
C VAL A 59 -15.63 -3.49 2.71
N PHE A 60 -16.08 -3.85 1.50
CA PHE A 60 -17.49 -3.80 1.10
C PHE A 60 -18.09 -5.20 0.98
N GLY A 61 -19.39 -5.32 1.27
CA GLY A 61 -20.17 -6.55 1.08
C GLY A 61 -20.06 -7.59 2.20
N LEU A 62 -19.42 -7.26 3.33
CA LEU A 62 -19.23 -8.22 4.43
C LEU A 62 -20.58 -8.65 5.03
N GLY A 63 -20.87 -9.95 5.01
CA GLY A 63 -22.15 -10.53 5.43
C GLY A 63 -23.25 -10.51 4.36
N GLU A 64 -22.98 -9.96 3.17
CA GLU A 64 -23.93 -10.01 2.04
C GLU A 64 -23.68 -11.23 1.16
N GLN A 65 -24.75 -11.79 0.59
CA GLN A 65 -24.59 -12.89 -0.37
C GLN A 65 -23.95 -12.39 -1.66
N TRP A 66 -23.00 -13.17 -2.16
CA TRP A 66 -22.34 -12.90 -3.44
C TRP A 66 -23.31 -13.11 -4.62
N ALA A 67 -23.58 -12.03 -5.36
CA ALA A 67 -24.41 -12.06 -6.56
C ALA A 67 -23.61 -12.08 -7.89
N GLY A 68 -22.28 -12.12 -7.83
CA GLY A 68 -21.40 -11.92 -9.00
C GLY A 68 -21.09 -13.17 -9.84
N GLY A 69 -21.71 -14.33 -9.55
CA GLY A 69 -21.45 -15.59 -10.26
C GLY A 69 -20.13 -16.29 -9.84
N ASP A 70 -19.73 -17.35 -10.53
CA ASP A 70 -18.57 -18.14 -10.11
C ASP A 70 -17.24 -17.39 -10.38
N THR A 71 -16.54 -17.02 -9.31
CA THR A 71 -15.23 -16.35 -9.38
C THR A 71 -14.08 -17.34 -9.23
N ARG A 72 -14.34 -18.66 -9.03
CA ARG A 72 -13.29 -19.69 -9.07
C ARG A 72 -12.81 -19.82 -10.50
N ILE A 73 -11.75 -19.08 -10.82
CA ILE A 73 -11.02 -19.25 -12.06
C ILE A 73 -10.27 -20.59 -11.99
N GLU A 74 -10.95 -21.71 -12.25
CA GLU A 74 -10.31 -22.96 -12.68
C GLU A 74 -9.54 -22.76 -14.00
N GLN A 75 -9.78 -21.66 -14.72
CA GLN A 75 -9.11 -21.35 -15.99
C GLN A 75 -7.62 -21.04 -15.86
N VAL A 76 -7.11 -20.63 -14.70
CA VAL A 76 -5.65 -20.45 -14.54
C VAL A 76 -4.95 -21.79 -14.67
N TRP A 77 -5.56 -22.86 -14.17
CA TRP A 77 -5.03 -24.21 -14.31
C TRP A 77 -5.08 -24.69 -15.76
N TYR A 78 -6.15 -24.39 -16.49
CA TYR A 78 -6.24 -24.68 -17.92
C TYR A 78 -5.25 -23.86 -18.77
N PHE A 79 -5.05 -22.59 -18.44
CA PHE A 79 -4.06 -21.71 -19.07
C PHE A 79 -2.61 -22.12 -18.74
N MET A 80 -2.34 -22.55 -17.51
CA MET A 80 -1.05 -23.13 -17.13
C MET A 80 -0.82 -24.50 -17.77
N ARG A 81 -1.87 -25.30 -17.96
CA ARG A 81 -1.80 -26.58 -18.68
C ARG A 81 -1.51 -26.37 -20.16
N SER A 82 -2.13 -25.38 -20.83
CA SER A 82 -1.79 -25.04 -22.22
C SER A 82 -0.34 -24.59 -22.34
N LEU A 83 0.12 -23.66 -21.48
CA LEU A 83 1.52 -23.21 -21.47
C LEU A 83 2.55 -24.32 -21.16
N ARG A 84 2.14 -25.39 -20.47
CA ARG A 84 2.98 -26.58 -20.22
C ARG A 84 3.08 -27.51 -21.42
N LEU A 85 2.06 -27.55 -22.29
CA LEU A 85 2.08 -28.34 -23.52
C LEU A 85 2.86 -27.65 -24.66
N GLU A 86 2.97 -26.32 -24.63
CA GLU A 86 3.73 -25.53 -25.62
C GLU A 86 5.26 -25.49 -25.43
N ARG A 87 5.84 -26.21 -24.45
CA ARG A 87 7.30 -26.24 -24.22
C ARG A 87 7.89 -27.54 -24.80
N PRO A 88 8.29 -27.59 -26.08
CA PRO A 88 9.07 -28.72 -26.59
C PRO A 88 10.44 -28.75 -25.90
N ASP A 89 10.67 -29.86 -25.20
CA ASP A 89 11.88 -30.47 -24.63
C ASP A 89 13.25 -29.81 -24.91
N ARG A 90 13.43 -28.53 -24.58
CA ARG A 90 14.71 -27.84 -24.82
C ARG A 90 15.74 -27.99 -23.69
N PHE A 91 15.47 -28.83 -22.69
CA PHE A 91 16.38 -29.04 -21.55
C PHE A 91 16.34 -30.48 -21.01
N ARG A 92 16.52 -31.46 -21.89
CA ARG A 92 17.03 -32.78 -21.48
C ARG A 92 18.47 -32.90 -21.99
N ARG A 93 19.43 -32.52 -21.14
CA ARG A 93 20.82 -33.00 -21.23
C ARG A 93 20.99 -34.09 -20.19
#